data_AF-A0A927MN12-F1
#
_entry.id   AF-A0A927MN12-F1
#
_cell.length_a   1.000
_cell.length_b   1.000
_cell.length_c   1.000
_cell.angle_alpha   90.00
_cell.angle_beta   90.00
_cell.angle_gamma   90.00
#
_symmetry.space_group_name_H-M   'P 1'
#
loop_
_entity.id
_entity.type
_entity.pdbx_description
1 polymer ?
#
loop_
_entity_poly.entity_id
_entity_poly.type
_entity_poly.pdbx_seq_one_letter_code
_entity_poly.pdbx_strand_id
1 'polypeptide(L)'
;MSLEQRIQEERNRISGEVKLLTEENIVDVESLDVLKQSYNSAIISSDEKEIDRVNAQIKEVNGRITRRKEKIEAYGDKNNPIIQAMICEEATGWLNELAILEEQAVDKDKELTPVKAELIEGLLEMDGMKRRSVWLRSTLNDWKEQLSEHNRDKIGLPVSRFDLLSPVTTRMRMLLVERKDAGV
;
A
#
# COMPACT_ATOMS: atom_id res chain seq x y z
N MET A 1 10.03 -16.13 -6.10
CA MET A 1 11.16 -15.26 -5.69
C MET A 1 10.63 -13.85 -5.62
N SER A 2 10.87 -13.10 -4.55
CA SER A 2 10.36 -11.73 -4.41
C SER A 2 11.08 -10.75 -5.33
N LEU A 3 10.47 -9.58 -5.62
CA LEU A 3 11.13 -8.50 -6.36
C LEU A 3 12.45 -8.11 -5.71
N GLU A 4 12.48 -7.94 -4.38
CA GLU A 4 13.71 -7.68 -3.61
C GLU A 4 14.81 -8.71 -3.87
N GLN A 5 14.46 -9.99 -3.93
CA GLN A 5 15.43 -11.06 -4.19
C GLN A 5 15.98 -10.98 -5.62
N ARG A 6 15.11 -10.79 -6.62
CA ARG A 6 15.51 -10.60 -8.03
C ARG A 6 16.44 -9.40 -8.20
N ILE A 7 16.09 -8.28 -7.57
CA ILE A 7 16.91 -7.05 -7.59
C ILE A 7 18.26 -7.28 -6.92
N GLN A 8 18.28 -7.98 -5.78
CA GLN A 8 19.53 -8.24 -5.07
C GLN A 8 20.46 -9.18 -5.85
N GLU A 9 19.91 -10.22 -6.50
CA GLU A 9 20.67 -11.08 -7.40
C GLU A 9 21.28 -10.30 -8.56
N GLU A 10 20.51 -9.42 -9.18
CA GLU A 10 20.97 -8.58 -10.27
C GLU A 10 22.04 -7.57 -9.81
N ARG A 11 21.87 -6.94 -8.64
CA ARG A 11 22.90 -6.10 -8.02
C ARG A 11 24.20 -6.86 -7.75
N ASN A 12 24.11 -8.10 -7.26
CA ASN A 12 25.29 -8.94 -7.02
C ASN A 12 26.00 -9.26 -8.35
N ARG A 13 25.24 -9.58 -9.40
CA ARG A 13 25.77 -9.82 -10.75
C ARG A 13 26.52 -8.59 -11.28
N ILE A 14 25.87 -7.43 -11.21
CA ILE A 14 26.43 -6.14 -11.66
C ILE A 14 27.66 -5.77 -10.84
N SER A 15 27.63 -5.97 -9.51
CA SER A 15 28.78 -5.68 -8.65
C SER A 15 30.02 -6.50 -9.06
N GLY A 16 29.83 -7.75 -9.47
CA GLY A 16 30.92 -8.57 -10.02
C GLY A 16 31.48 -7.98 -11.33
N GLU A 17 30.61 -7.56 -12.23
CA GLU A 17 30.99 -6.96 -13.52
C GLU A 17 31.71 -5.60 -13.34
N VAL A 18 31.20 -4.75 -12.45
CA VAL A 18 31.83 -3.46 -12.10
C VAL A 18 33.19 -3.67 -11.47
N LYS A 19 33.35 -4.67 -10.61
CA LYS A 19 34.65 -5.00 -10.01
C LYS A 19 35.67 -5.40 -11.07
N LEU A 20 35.30 -6.29 -12.00
CA LEU A 20 36.16 -6.68 -13.12
C LEU A 20 36.54 -5.48 -14.00
N LEU A 21 35.56 -4.65 -14.38
CA LEU A 21 35.82 -3.44 -15.18
C LEU A 21 36.73 -2.45 -14.45
N THR A 22 36.63 -2.36 -13.12
CA THR A 22 37.48 -1.49 -12.29
C THR A 22 38.91 -2.02 -12.25
N GLU A 23 39.10 -3.33 -12.06
CA GLU A 23 40.42 -3.98 -12.10
C GLU A 23 41.10 -3.80 -13.47
N GLU A 24 40.39 -4.05 -14.56
CA GLU A 24 40.90 -3.79 -15.92
C GLU A 24 41.22 -2.31 -16.15
N ASN A 25 40.43 -1.40 -15.59
CA ASN A 25 40.67 0.03 -15.71
C ASN A 25 41.92 0.46 -14.92
N ILE A 26 42.22 -0.15 -13.77
CA ILE A 26 43.47 0.08 -13.04
C ILE A 26 44.67 -0.33 -13.89
N VAL A 27 44.63 -1.53 -14.48
CA VAL A 27 45.71 -2.03 -15.35
C VAL A 27 45.93 -1.12 -16.56
N ASP A 28 44.87 -0.64 -17.20
CA ASP A 28 44.99 0.28 -18.33
C ASP A 28 45.49 1.67 -17.90
N VAL A 29 45.14 2.15 -16.70
CA VAL A 29 45.68 3.40 -16.15
C VAL A 29 47.19 3.28 -15.85
N GLU A 30 47.61 2.18 -15.25
CA GLU A 30 49.05 1.90 -15.02
C GLU A 30 49.81 1.80 -16.34
N SER A 31 49.23 1.11 -17.33
CA SER A 31 49.79 1.00 -18.68
C SER A 31 49.92 2.36 -19.36
N LEU A 32 48.93 3.24 -19.17
CA LEU A 32 48.95 4.61 -19.70
C LEU A 32 50.11 5.42 -19.12
N ASP A 33 50.40 5.27 -17.83
CA ASP A 33 51.52 5.98 -17.20
C ASP A 33 52.88 5.49 -17.69
N VAL A 34 53.03 4.18 -17.93
CA VAL A 34 54.22 3.63 -18.61
C VAL A 34 54.35 4.19 -20.03
N LEU A 35 53.26 4.20 -20.80
CA LEU A 35 53.27 4.74 -22.17
C LEU A 35 53.62 6.24 -22.21
N LYS A 36 53.15 7.04 -21.24
CA LYS A 36 53.55 8.45 -21.13
C LYS A 36 55.06 8.61 -20.88
N GLN A 37 55.66 7.75 -20.06
CA GLN A 37 57.12 7.76 -19.84
C GLN A 37 57.88 7.38 -21.10
N SER A 38 57.42 6.35 -21.83
CA SER A 38 57.97 5.95 -23.13
C SER A 38 57.86 7.08 -24.17
N TYR A 39 56.71 7.76 -24.22
CA TYR A 39 56.49 8.90 -25.10
C TYR A 39 57.47 10.05 -24.81
N ASN A 40 57.63 10.41 -23.54
CA ASN A 40 58.59 11.44 -23.13
C ASN A 40 60.03 11.05 -23.48
N SER A 41 60.38 9.77 -23.32
CA SER A 41 61.70 9.26 -23.69
C SER A 41 61.94 9.35 -25.20
N ALA A 42 60.94 8.98 -26.01
CA ALA A 42 60.99 9.07 -27.48
C ALA A 42 61.10 10.52 -27.98
N ILE A 43 60.44 11.47 -27.30
CA ILE A 43 60.62 12.92 -27.56
C ILE A 43 62.07 13.34 -27.29
N ILE A 44 62.62 12.97 -26.14
CA ILE A 44 64.00 13.34 -25.78
C ILE A 44 65.01 12.77 -26.78
N SER A 45 64.79 11.54 -27.25
CA SER A 45 65.64 10.91 -28.27
C SER A 45 65.34 11.37 -29.70
N SER A 46 64.32 12.20 -29.91
CA SER A 46 63.86 12.64 -31.25
C SER A 46 63.53 11.47 -32.20
N ASP A 47 62.99 10.37 -31.67
CA ASP A 47 62.58 9.21 -32.49
C ASP A 47 61.12 9.38 -32.94
N GLU A 48 60.92 10.01 -34.10
CA GLU A 48 59.57 10.30 -34.64
C GLU A 48 58.71 9.05 -34.83
N LYS A 49 59.30 7.90 -35.21
CA LYS A 49 58.53 6.67 -35.41
C LYS A 49 58.02 6.11 -34.09
N GLU A 50 58.84 6.16 -33.05
CA GLU A 50 58.45 5.70 -31.72
C GLU A 50 57.44 6.66 -31.08
N ILE A 51 57.57 7.98 -31.29
CA ILE A 51 56.58 8.98 -30.87
C ILE A 51 55.20 8.64 -31.44
N ASP A 52 55.10 8.43 -32.76
CA ASP A 52 53.83 8.12 -33.42
C ASP A 52 53.22 6.80 -32.94
N ARG A 53 54.06 5.78 -32.78
CA ARG A 53 53.64 4.47 -32.27
C ARG A 53 53.08 4.57 -30.86
N VAL A 54 53.82 5.19 -29.94
CA VAL A 54 53.39 5.30 -28.53
C VAL A 54 52.15 6.19 -28.43
N ASN A 55 52.05 7.25 -29.22
CA ASN A 55 50.86 8.11 -29.25
C ASN A 55 49.61 7.34 -29.72
N ALA A 56 49.73 6.46 -30.71
CA ALA A 56 48.63 5.59 -31.13
C ALA A 56 48.18 4.65 -30.00
N GLN A 57 49.14 4.06 -29.27
CA GLN A 57 48.84 3.21 -28.12
C GLN A 57 48.16 3.99 -26.98
N ILE A 58 48.61 5.21 -26.67
CA ILE A 58 47.98 6.09 -25.68
C ILE A 58 46.52 6.38 -26.05
N LYS A 59 46.24 6.70 -27.31
CA LYS A 59 44.87 6.93 -27.79
C LYS A 59 43.98 5.71 -27.62
N GLU A 60 44.50 4.52 -27.93
CA GLU A 60 43.75 3.27 -27.78
C GLU A 60 43.42 3.01 -26.31
N VAL A 61 44.41 3.09 -25.42
CA VAL A 61 44.24 2.87 -23.96
C VAL A 61 43.25 3.87 -23.38
N ASN A 62 43.36 5.17 -23.72
CA ASN A 62 42.39 6.19 -23.31
C ASN A 62 40.96 5.87 -23.80
N GLY A 63 40.83 5.37 -25.02
CA GLY A 63 39.54 4.94 -25.57
C GLY A 63 38.95 3.73 -24.82
N ARG A 64 39.78 2.79 -24.34
CA ARG A 64 39.32 1.69 -23.48
C ARG A 64 38.88 2.18 -22.10
N ILE A 65 39.68 3.04 -21.46
CA ILE A 65 39.35 3.65 -20.15
C ILE A 65 38.01 4.38 -20.21
N THR A 66 37.82 5.23 -21.23
CA THR A 66 36.58 6.02 -21.38
C THR A 66 35.35 5.11 -21.52
N ARG A 67 35.42 4.12 -22.42
CA ARG A 67 34.32 3.14 -22.60
C ARG A 67 34.00 2.36 -21.33
N ARG A 68 35.01 2.00 -20.52
CA ARG A 68 34.75 1.30 -19.24
C ARG A 68 34.12 2.21 -18.20
N LYS A 69 34.53 3.49 -18.11
CA LYS A 69 33.90 4.45 -17.21
C LYS A 69 32.43 4.65 -17.53
N GLU A 70 32.08 4.81 -18.81
CA GLU A 70 30.69 4.93 -19.25
C GLU A 70 29.86 3.69 -18.87
N LYS A 71 30.41 2.48 -19.03
CA LYS A 71 29.74 1.24 -18.60
C LYS A 71 29.53 1.17 -17.10
N ILE A 72 30.55 1.51 -16.30
CA ILE A 72 30.45 1.53 -14.84
C ILE A 72 29.37 2.52 -14.38
N GLU A 73 29.30 3.70 -15.01
CA GLU A 73 28.30 4.71 -14.70
C GLU A 73 26.87 4.25 -15.07
N ALA A 74 26.71 3.57 -16.21
CA ALA A 74 25.44 2.97 -16.61
C ALA A 74 24.96 1.88 -15.63
N TYR A 75 25.88 1.23 -14.92
CA TYR A 75 25.60 0.24 -13.89
C TYR A 75 25.36 0.84 -12.49
N GLY A 76 25.35 2.16 -12.34
CA GLY A 76 25.03 2.80 -11.07
C GLY A 76 23.65 2.39 -10.52
N ASP A 77 23.54 2.31 -9.19
CA ASP A 77 22.41 1.72 -8.45
C ASP A 77 21.01 2.20 -8.87
N LYS A 78 20.90 3.43 -9.40
CA LYS A 78 19.63 4.03 -9.82
C LYS A 78 19.37 3.96 -11.32
N ASN A 79 20.40 3.73 -12.13
CA ASN A 79 20.32 3.80 -13.59
C ASN A 79 20.28 2.44 -14.27
N ASN A 80 20.38 1.34 -13.51
CA ASN A 80 20.40 0.02 -14.11
C ASN A 80 19.06 -0.28 -14.83
N PRO A 81 19.07 -0.46 -16.17
CA PRO A 81 17.84 -0.61 -16.94
C PRO A 81 17.10 -1.92 -16.65
N ILE A 82 17.82 -2.97 -16.25
CA ILE A 82 17.24 -4.28 -15.92
C ILE A 82 16.46 -4.18 -14.60
N ILE A 83 17.06 -3.58 -13.56
CA ILE A 83 16.40 -3.35 -12.28
C ILE A 83 15.18 -2.42 -12.46
N GLN A 84 15.31 -1.35 -13.26
CA GLN A 84 14.18 -0.47 -13.56
C GLN A 84 13.04 -1.22 -14.28
N ALA A 85 13.36 -2.10 -15.23
CA ALA A 85 12.36 -2.93 -15.89
C ALA A 85 11.63 -3.88 -14.91
N MET A 86 12.36 -4.53 -13.99
CA MET A 86 11.77 -5.38 -12.95
C MET A 86 10.81 -4.60 -12.05
N ILE A 87 11.21 -3.39 -11.62
CA ILE A 87 10.37 -2.52 -10.79
C ILE A 87 9.11 -2.09 -11.55
N CYS A 88 9.25 -1.68 -12.81
CA CYS A 88 8.11 -1.25 -13.64
C CYS A 88 7.11 -2.39 -13.87
N GLU A 89 7.58 -3.61 -14.13
CA GLU A 89 6.74 -4.79 -14.31
C GLU A 89 5.89 -5.05 -13.05
N GLU A 90 6.54 -5.12 -11.88
CA GLU A 90 5.86 -5.40 -10.62
C GLU A 90 4.89 -4.28 -10.23
N ALA A 91 5.31 -3.03 -10.35
CA ALA A 91 4.46 -1.86 -10.06
C ALA A 91 3.23 -1.81 -10.97
N THR A 92 3.36 -2.21 -12.24
CA THR A 92 2.22 -2.32 -13.15
C THR A 92 1.25 -3.41 -12.69
N GLY A 93 1.77 -4.54 -12.19
CA GLY A 93 0.95 -5.58 -11.57
C GLY A 93 0.15 -5.04 -10.38
N TRP A 94 0.80 -4.34 -9.45
CA TRP A 94 0.14 -3.77 -8.28
C TRP A 94 -0.90 -2.70 -8.64
N LEU A 95 -0.65 -1.88 -9.65
CA LEU A 95 -1.63 -0.88 -10.12
C LEU A 95 -2.90 -1.55 -10.67
N ASN A 96 -2.75 -2.65 -11.41
CA ASN A 96 -3.90 -3.40 -11.93
C ASN A 96 -4.69 -4.08 -10.80
N GLU A 97 -4.00 -4.69 -9.83
CA GLU A 97 -4.63 -5.30 -8.66
C GLU A 97 -5.39 -4.25 -7.84
N LEU A 98 -4.78 -3.08 -7.60
CA LEU A 98 -5.41 -1.97 -6.91
C LEU A 98 -6.71 -1.54 -7.60
N ALA A 99 -6.69 -1.37 -8.93
CA ALA A 99 -7.88 -0.98 -9.69
C ALA A 99 -9.02 -2.01 -9.55
N ILE A 100 -8.71 -3.31 -9.57
CA ILE A 100 -9.70 -4.37 -9.38
C ILE A 100 -10.29 -4.32 -7.96
N LEU A 101 -9.45 -4.13 -6.95
CA LEU A 101 -9.89 -4.04 -5.56
C LEU A 101 -10.77 -2.80 -5.31
N GLU A 102 -10.43 -1.66 -5.90
CA GLU A 102 -11.24 -0.45 -5.83
C GLU A 102 -12.62 -0.65 -6.48
N GLU A 103 -12.67 -1.28 -7.65
CA GLU A 103 -13.94 -1.62 -8.32
C GLU A 103 -14.80 -2.56 -7.45
N GLN A 104 -14.20 -3.62 -6.89
CA GLN A 104 -14.88 -4.53 -5.97
C GLN A 104 -15.39 -3.83 -4.71
N ALA A 105 -14.63 -2.89 -4.16
CA ALA A 105 -15.03 -2.11 -3.00
C ALA A 105 -16.25 -1.22 -3.32
N VAL A 106 -16.25 -0.56 -4.48
CA VAL A 106 -17.38 0.25 -4.96
C VAL A 106 -18.63 -0.61 -5.15
N ASP A 107 -18.51 -1.78 -5.75
CA ASP A 107 -19.65 -2.67 -5.95
C ASP A 107 -20.19 -3.23 -4.64
N LYS A 108 -19.32 -3.53 -3.67
CA LYS A 108 -19.75 -3.88 -2.32
C LYS A 108 -20.42 -2.73 -1.58
N ASP A 109 -19.96 -1.49 -1.75
CA ASP A 109 -20.63 -0.32 -1.19
C ASP A 109 -22.04 -0.14 -1.78
N LYS A 110 -22.21 -0.31 -3.10
CA LYS A 110 -23.53 -0.29 -3.75
C LYS A 110 -24.45 -1.39 -3.25
N GLU A 111 -23.92 -2.60 -2.99
CA GLU A 111 -24.68 -3.72 -2.44
C GLU A 111 -25.13 -3.46 -0.99
N LEU A 112 -24.26 -2.88 -0.16
CA LEU A 112 -24.51 -2.69 1.27
C LEU A 112 -25.32 -1.42 1.59
N THR A 113 -25.26 -0.40 0.73
CA THR A 113 -26.01 0.85 0.89
C THR A 113 -27.53 0.65 1.10
N PRO A 114 -28.26 -0.12 0.25
CA PRO A 114 -29.69 -0.35 0.46
C PRO A 114 -29.98 -1.14 1.74
N VAL A 115 -29.15 -2.14 2.07
CA VAL A 115 -29.30 -2.94 3.30
C VAL A 115 -29.13 -2.05 4.53
N LYS A 116 -28.17 -1.12 4.50
CA LYS A 116 -27.97 -0.12 5.55
C LYS A 116 -29.18 0.80 5.68
N ALA A 117 -29.79 1.22 4.57
CA ALA A 117 -30.97 2.08 4.58
C ALA A 117 -32.18 1.35 5.21
N GLU A 118 -32.44 0.10 4.79
CA GLU A 118 -33.52 -0.74 5.33
C GLU A 118 -33.33 -1.00 6.83
N LEU A 119 -32.11 -1.30 7.27
CA LEU A 119 -31.81 -1.48 8.68
C LEU A 119 -32.08 -0.21 9.49
N ILE A 120 -31.71 0.96 8.97
CA ILE A 120 -31.98 2.25 9.64
C ILE A 120 -33.49 2.50 9.73
N GLU A 121 -34.25 2.23 8.67
CA GLU A 121 -35.71 2.36 8.67
C GLU A 121 -36.35 1.45 9.71
N GLY A 122 -36.00 0.15 9.72
CA GLY A 122 -36.49 -0.79 10.73
C GLY A 122 -36.16 -0.37 12.16
N LEU A 123 -34.96 0.19 12.41
CA LEU A 123 -34.59 0.73 13.71
C LEU A 123 -35.44 1.96 14.12
N LEU A 124 -35.82 2.82 13.18
CA LEU A 124 -36.70 3.96 13.43
C LEU A 124 -38.13 3.52 13.77
N GLU A 125 -38.68 2.57 13.00
CA GLU A 125 -40.00 1.99 13.29
C GLU A 125 -40.04 1.36 14.67
N MET A 126 -39.01 0.58 15.00
CA MET A 126 -38.81 -0.02 16.31
C MET A 126 -38.83 1.04 17.43
N ASP A 127 -38.10 2.15 17.30
CA ASP A 127 -38.14 3.23 18.30
C ASP A 127 -39.53 3.84 18.43
N GLY A 128 -40.24 4.03 17.32
CA GLY A 128 -41.64 4.49 17.30
C GLY A 128 -42.58 3.57 18.08
N MET A 129 -42.50 2.25 17.83
CA MET A 129 -43.29 1.24 18.55
C MET A 129 -42.99 1.26 20.06
N LYS A 130 -41.71 1.40 20.43
CA LYS A 130 -41.31 1.51 21.84
C LYS A 130 -41.91 2.74 22.51
N ARG A 131 -41.82 3.92 21.89
CA ARG A 131 -42.45 5.15 22.43
C ARG A 131 -43.95 4.98 22.59
N ARG A 132 -44.63 4.40 21.59
CA ARG A 132 -46.07 4.12 21.64
C ARG A 132 -46.43 3.16 22.77
N SER A 133 -45.66 2.09 22.94
CA SER A 133 -45.84 1.11 24.03
C SER A 133 -45.69 1.76 25.41
N VAL A 134 -44.68 2.60 25.61
CA VAL A 134 -44.48 3.36 26.86
C VAL A 134 -45.68 4.28 27.13
N TRP A 135 -46.13 5.04 26.13
CA TRP A 135 -47.30 5.92 26.26
C TRP A 135 -48.58 5.15 26.60
N LEU A 136 -48.85 4.03 25.92
CA LEU A 136 -50.00 3.17 26.19
C LEU A 136 -49.96 2.62 27.60
N ARG A 137 -48.80 2.15 28.07
CA ARG A 137 -48.63 1.65 29.44
C ARG A 137 -48.90 2.74 30.48
N SER A 138 -48.38 3.95 30.26
CA SER A 138 -48.66 5.09 31.15
C SER A 138 -50.16 5.37 31.22
N THR A 139 -50.79 5.51 30.04
CA THR A 139 -52.22 5.80 29.93
C THR A 139 -53.08 4.70 30.59
N LEU A 140 -52.74 3.42 30.38
CA LEU A 140 -53.44 2.31 31.01
C LEU A 140 -53.30 2.30 32.53
N ASN A 141 -52.13 2.66 33.07
CA ASN A 141 -51.95 2.80 34.52
C ASN A 141 -52.85 3.93 35.08
N ASP A 142 -52.94 5.06 34.39
CA ASP A 142 -53.78 6.19 34.81
C ASP A 142 -55.27 5.84 34.82
N TRP A 143 -55.76 5.16 33.77
CA TRP A 143 -57.17 4.73 33.70
C TRP A 143 -57.48 3.60 34.68
N LYS A 144 -56.53 2.70 34.92
CA LYS A 144 -56.69 1.61 35.89
C LYS A 144 -56.99 2.12 37.30
N GLU A 145 -56.39 3.25 37.71
CA GLU A 145 -56.66 3.88 39.00
C GLU A 145 -58.09 4.42 39.12
N GLN A 146 -58.76 4.68 37.99
CA GLN A 146 -60.14 5.18 37.92
C GLN A 146 -61.20 4.07 37.78
N LEU A 147 -60.80 2.85 37.46
CA LEU A 147 -61.72 1.72 37.27
C LEU A 147 -62.01 0.98 38.57
N SER A 148 -63.27 0.57 38.75
CA SER A 148 -63.66 -0.36 39.82
C SER A 148 -63.03 -1.75 39.60
N GLU A 149 -62.91 -2.52 40.67
CA GLU A 149 -62.36 -3.88 40.63
C GLU A 149 -63.05 -4.77 39.59
N HIS A 150 -64.39 -4.81 39.61
CA HIS A 150 -65.18 -5.56 38.63
C HIS A 150 -64.86 -5.17 37.17
N ASN A 151 -64.70 -3.88 36.88
CA ASN A 151 -64.40 -3.41 35.53
C ASN A 151 -62.96 -3.68 35.12
N ARG A 152 -62.00 -3.65 36.06
CA ARG A 152 -60.60 -4.02 35.79
C ARG A 152 -60.46 -5.50 35.44
N ASP A 153 -61.13 -6.36 36.20
CA ASP A 153 -61.11 -7.81 35.97
C ASP A 153 -61.73 -8.19 34.62
N LYS A 154 -62.81 -7.49 34.23
CA LYS A 154 -63.48 -7.70 32.94
C LYS A 154 -62.57 -7.51 31.73
N ILE A 155 -61.61 -6.59 31.81
CA ILE A 155 -60.65 -6.30 30.72
C ILE A 155 -59.26 -6.90 30.98
N GLY A 156 -59.11 -7.71 32.03
CA GLY A 156 -57.86 -8.39 32.35
C GLY A 156 -56.69 -7.45 32.70
N LEU A 157 -56.96 -6.27 33.26
CA LEU A 157 -55.90 -5.37 33.71
C LEU A 157 -55.27 -5.89 35.02
N PRO A 158 -53.95 -6.11 35.07
CA PRO A 158 -53.29 -6.65 36.26
C PRO A 158 -53.36 -5.66 37.43
N VAL A 159 -53.40 -6.18 38.67
CA VAL A 159 -53.37 -5.36 39.90
C VAL A 159 -52.03 -4.66 40.11
N SER A 160 -50.93 -5.22 39.58
CA SER A 160 -49.60 -4.59 39.57
C SER A 160 -49.45 -3.54 38.45
N ARG A 161 -48.48 -2.62 38.58
CA ARG A 161 -48.11 -1.68 37.50
C ARG A 161 -47.55 -2.46 36.32
N PHE A 162 -47.80 -2.00 35.09
CA PHE A 162 -47.07 -2.49 33.93
C PHE A 162 -45.60 -2.10 34.05
N ASP A 163 -44.70 -3.07 34.29
CA ASP A 163 -43.27 -2.81 34.40
C ASP A 163 -42.70 -2.17 33.13
N LEU A 164 -41.71 -1.28 33.29
CA LEU A 164 -41.12 -0.47 32.20
C LEU A 164 -40.23 -1.25 31.23
N LEU A 165 -39.86 -2.50 31.54
CA LEU A 165 -38.89 -3.28 30.78
C LEU A 165 -39.56 -4.47 30.10
N SER A 166 -40.09 -4.25 28.89
CA SER A 166 -40.45 -5.35 27.99
C SER A 166 -39.17 -6.05 27.50
N PRO A 167 -39.15 -7.39 27.35
CA PRO A 167 -38.05 -8.11 26.72
C PRO A 167 -37.67 -7.54 25.34
N VAL A 168 -38.64 -6.97 24.62
CA VAL A 168 -38.42 -6.25 23.35
C VAL A 168 -37.56 -5.00 23.58
N THR A 169 -37.86 -4.21 24.61
CA THR A 169 -37.11 -2.99 24.96
C THR A 169 -35.67 -3.29 25.37
N THR A 170 -35.42 -4.44 26.00
CA THR A 170 -34.07 -4.90 26.35
C THR A 170 -33.27 -5.29 25.10
N ARG A 171 -33.85 -6.06 24.17
CA ARG A 171 -33.18 -6.41 22.90
C ARG A 171 -32.90 -5.19 22.03
N MET A 172 -33.83 -4.23 21.99
CA MET A 172 -33.64 -2.96 21.29
C MET A 172 -32.46 -2.13 21.82
N ARG A 173 -32.21 -2.14 23.14
CA ARG A 173 -31.06 -1.43 23.71
C ARG A 173 -29.73 -2.02 23.23
N MET A 174 -29.64 -3.34 23.07
CA MET A 174 -28.41 -4.00 22.59
C MET A 174 -28.03 -3.51 21.18
N LEU A 175 -28.99 -3.47 20.27
CA LEU A 175 -28.78 -3.00 18.88
C LEU A 175 -28.40 -1.51 18.78
N LEU A 176 -28.82 -0.68 19.73
CA LEU A 176 -28.49 0.76 19.76
C LEU A 176 -27.14 1.05 20.43
N VAL A 177 -26.64 0.18 21.32
CA VAL A 177 -25.33 0.33 21.98
C VAL A 177 -24.19 0.03 21.02
N GLU A 178 -24.34 -0.97 20.14
CA GLU A 178 -23.36 -1.25 19.07
C GLU A 178 -23.15 -0.05 18.13
N ARG A 179 -24.14 0.86 18.03
CA ARG A 179 -24.05 2.11 17.27
C ARG A 179 -23.16 3.18 17.91
N LYS A 180 -22.92 3.11 19.23
CA LYS A 180 -21.98 4.01 19.94
C LYS A 180 -20.54 3.53 19.86
N ASP A 181 -20.34 2.22 19.75
CA ASP A 181 -19.00 1.62 19.70
C ASP A 181 -18.47 1.50 18.26
N ALA A 182 -19.35 1.46 17.24
CA ALA A 182 -19.00 1.52 15.82
C ALA A 182 -18.77 2.97 15.31
N GLY A 183 -18.14 3.81 16.14
CA GLY A 183 -18.03 5.27 15.99
C GLY A 183 -17.84 5.81 14.57
N VAL A 184 -18.72 6.74 14.21
CA VAL A 184 -18.41 7.92 13.39
C VAL A 184 -17.72 8.95 14.27
#